data_AF-A0A5K1BJR4-F1
#
_entry.id   AF-A0A5K1BJR4-F1
#
_cell.length_a   1.000
_cell.length_b   1.000
_cell.length_c   1.000
_cell.angle_alpha   90.00
_cell.angle_beta   90.00
_cell.angle_gamma   90.00
#
_symmetry.space_group_name_H-M   'P 1'
#
loop_
_entity.id
_entity.type
_entity.pdbx_description
1 polymer ?
#
loop_
_entity_poly.entity_id
_entity_poly.type
_entity_poly.pdbx_seq_one_letter_code
_entity_poly.pdbx_strand_id
1 'polypeptide(L)' 'SLRMVGDTVITGSDDWTARMWSVSRGTCDAVLACHAGPILCVEYTPSDKGIIT' A
#
# COMPACT_ATOMS: atom_id res chain seq x y z
N SER A 1 1.72 6.46 5.97
CA SER A 1 2.21 5.22 6.66
C SER A 1 2.97 4.33 5.68
N LEU A 2 3.83 3.41 6.17
CA LEU A 2 4.64 2.52 5.32
C LEU A 2 4.68 1.09 5.90
N ARG A 3 4.55 0.09 5.03
CA ARG A 3 4.79 -1.33 5.33
C ARG A 3 5.57 -1.99 4.18
N MET A 4 6.38 -3.00 4.49
CA MET A 4 7.15 -3.77 3.51
C MET A 4 7.05 -5.25 3.84
N VAL A 5 6.78 -6.08 2.83
CA VAL A 5 6.73 -7.53 2.93
C VAL A 5 7.34 -8.14 1.67
N GLY A 6 8.50 -8.80 1.81
CA GLY A 6 9.24 -9.36 0.68
C GLY A 6 9.65 -8.27 -0.32
N ASP A 7 9.30 -8.45 -1.59
CA ASP A 7 9.55 -7.47 -2.68
C ASP A 7 8.50 -6.36 -2.74
N THR A 8 7.48 -6.40 -1.89
CA THR A 8 6.35 -5.49 -1.94
C THR A 8 6.44 -4.42 -0.86
N VAL A 9 6.33 -3.16 -1.25
CA VAL A 9 6.17 -2.02 -0.35
C VAL A 9 4.76 -1.45 -0.50
N ILE A 10 4.17 -1.03 0.61
CA ILE A 10 2.85 -0.40 0.66
C ILE A 10 2.98 0.94 1.38
N THR A 11 2.43 1.98 0.76
CA THR A 11 2.41 3.34 1.28
C THR A 11 0.98 3.85 1.37
N GLY A 12 0.61 4.45 2.50
CA GLY A 12 -0.59 5.29 2.63
C GLY A 12 -0.23 6.77 2.56
N SER A 13 -1.08 7.56 1.88
CA SER A 13 -0.82 8.97 1.54
C SER A 13 -1.99 9.89 1.89
N ASP A 14 -1.69 11.18 2.04
CA ASP A 14 -2.67 12.25 2.28
C ASP A 14 -3.49 12.59 1.02
N ASP A 15 -3.09 12.07 -0.14
CA ASP A 15 -3.86 12.11 -1.41
C ASP A 15 -5.01 11.09 -1.47
N TRP A 16 -5.28 10.42 -0.34
CA TRP A 16 -6.36 9.44 -0.14
C TRP A 16 -6.13 8.13 -0.88
N THR A 17 -4.89 7.89 -1.33
CA THR A 17 -4.51 6.64 -2.00
C THR A 17 -3.57 5.80 -1.14
N ALA A 18 -3.74 4.49 -1.23
CA ALA A 18 -2.70 3.53 -0.89
C ALA A 18 -2.03 3.08 -2.19
N ARG A 19 -0.72 2.86 -2.16
CA ARG A 19 0.05 2.41 -3.33
C ARG A 19 0.88 1.19 -2.98
N MET A 20 0.97 0.28 -3.94
CA MET A 20 1.76 -0.93 -3.84
C MET A 20 2.91 -0.87 -4.86
N TRP A 21 4.10 -1.19 -4.40
CA TRP A 21 5.34 -1.04 -5.16
C TRP A 21 6.10 -2.37 -5.19
N SER A 22 6.68 -2.71 -6.34
CA SER A 22 7.70 -3.76 -6.43
C SER A 22 9.08 -3.12 -6.33
N VAL A 23 9.86 -3.55 -5.34
CA VAL A 23 11.20 -3.02 -5.09
C VAL A 23 12.16 -3.44 -6.20
N SER A 24 12.14 -4.71 -6.57
CA SER A 24 13.00 -5.26 -7.62
C SER A 24 12.78 -4.62 -8.98
N ARG A 25 11.53 -4.26 -9.30
CA ARG A 25 11.16 -3.62 -10.57
C ARG A 25 11.22 -2.09 -10.51
N GLY A 26 11.23 -1.52 -9.30
CA GLY A 26 11.14 -0.07 -9.11
C GLY A 26 9.82 0.53 -9.60
N THR A 27 8.74 -0.27 -9.66
CA THR A 27 7.45 0.12 -10.24
C THR A 27 6.37 0.28 -9.19
N CYS A 28 5.43 1.20 -9.44
CA CYS A 28 4.14 1.25 -8.75
C CYS A 28 3.21 0.24 -9.42
N ASP A 29 3.00 -0.90 -8.80
CA ASP A 29 2.22 -2.00 -9.35
C ASP A 29 0.70 -1.79 -9.17
N ALA A 30 0.29 -1.02 -8.15
CA ALA A 30 -1.11 -0.68 -7.94
C ALA A 30 -1.31 0.67 -7.23
N VAL A 31 -2.42 1.33 -7.55
CA VAL A 31 -2.95 2.50 -6.82
C VAL A 31 -4.36 2.15 -6.36
N LEU A 32 -4.60 2.19 -5.06
CA LEU A 32 -5.86 1.91 -4.41
C LEU A 32 -6.47 3.22 -3.91
N ALA A 33 -7.52 3.66 -4.59
CA ALA A 33 -8.28 4.87 -4.26
C ALA A 33 -9.63 4.49 -3.63
N CYS A 34 -9.60 3.90 -2.45
CA CYS A 34 -10.78 3.39 -1.73
C CYS A 34 -11.21 4.27 -0.54
N HIS A 35 -10.47 5.34 -0.23
CA HIS A 35 -10.76 6.21 0.91
C HIS A 35 -11.30 7.57 0.49
N ALA A 36 -12.20 8.12 1.30
CA ALA A 36 -12.72 9.49 1.16
C ALA A 36 -11.92 10.48 2.04
N GLY A 37 -10.67 10.18 2.36
CA GLY A 37 -9.82 10.98 3.24
C GLY A 37 -8.39 10.43 3.39
N PRO A 38 -7.50 11.15 4.11
CA PRO A 38 -6.09 10.77 4.28
C PRO A 38 -5.91 9.38 4.89
N ILE A 39 -4.93 8.64 4.38
CA ILE A 39 -4.58 7.31 4.91
C ILE A 39 -3.51 7.45 5.99
N LEU A 40 -3.92 7.25 7.24
CA LEU A 40 -3.04 7.40 8.41
C LEU A 40 -2.25 6.12 8.74
N CYS A 41 -2.80 4.94 8.43
CA CYS A 41 -2.17 3.65 8.68
C CYS A 41 -2.33 2.73 7.46
N VAL A 42 -1.40 1.78 7.29
CA VAL A 42 -1.55 0.67 6.34
C VAL A 42 -1.02 -0.60 6.98
N GLU A 43 -1.68 -1.71 6.73
CA GLU A 43 -1.25 -3.05 7.13
C GLU A 43 -1.40 -4.02 5.95
N TYR A 44 -0.56 -5.05 5.92
CA TYR A 44 -0.59 -6.08 4.90
C TYR A 44 -0.70 -7.45 5.56
N THR A 45 -1.67 -8.24 5.12
CA THR A 45 -1.86 -9.60 5.61
C THR A 45 -1.38 -10.60 4.55
N PRO A 46 -0.28 -11.33 4.79
CA PRO A 46 0.21 -12.34 3.84
C PRO A 46 -0.78 -13.50 3.66
N SER A 47 -1.59 -13.80 4.68
CA SER A 47 -2.57 -14.89 4.69
C SER A 47 -3.75 -14.65 3.76
N ASP A 48 -4.23 -13.40 3.64
CA ASP A 48 -5.38 -13.03 2.82
C ASP A 48 -5.03 -12.16 1.59
N LYS A 49 -3.73 -11.90 1.34
CA LYS A 49 -3.20 -11.06 0.24
C LYS A 49 -3.87 -9.68 0.14
N GLY A 50 -4.42 -9.19 1.25
CA GLY A 50 -5.18 -7.95 1.33
C GLY A 50 -4.37 -6.82 1.92
N ILE A 51 -4.61 -5.60 1.43
CA ILE A 51 -4.17 -4.37 2.08
C ILE A 51 -5.32 -3.87 2.96
N ILE A 52 -5.02 -3.59 4.23
CA ILE A 52 -5.95 -2.97 5.17
C ILE A 52 -5.44 -1.56 5.46
N THR A 53 -6.34 -0.59 5.53
CA THR A 53 -6.08 0.85 5.50
C THR A 53 -6.91 1.59 6.54
#